data_AF-A0A1J3FU41-F1
#
_entry.id   AF-A0A1J3FU41-F1
#
_cell.length_a   1.000
_cell.length_b   1.000
_cell.length_c   1.000
_cell.angle_alpha   90.00
_cell.angle_beta   90.00
_cell.angle_gamma   90.00
#
_symmetry.space_group_name_H-M   'P 1'
#
loop_
_entity.id
_entity.type
_entity.pdbx_description
1 polymer ?
#
loop_
_entity_poly.entity_id
_entity_poly.type
_entity_poly.pdbx_seq_one_letter_code
_entity_poly.pdbx_strand_id
1 'polypeptide(L)'
;MVKGLEGLKRDIFYRTIHLANYGGKLVILWHNVQPLEFPVARKTRKHLCKIKRIWCAVISLEKRIGSSGLEIWGEIERSNAVLTVPYSYKILNCVTL
;
A
#
# COMPACT_ATOMS: atom_id res chain seq x y z
N MET A 1 -3.79 12.80 -15.95
CA MET A 1 -4.46 11.95 -14.93
C MET A 1 -4.32 10.50 -15.36
N VAL A 2 -4.02 9.57 -14.45
CA VAL A 2 -3.91 8.14 -14.79
C VAL A 2 -5.28 7.49 -14.67
N LYS A 3 -5.73 6.78 -15.71
CA LYS A 3 -7.02 6.06 -15.76
C LYS A 3 -6.84 4.59 -15.36
N GLY A 4 -7.93 3.87 -15.02
CA GLY A 4 -7.89 2.41 -14.80
C GLY A 4 -7.48 1.98 -13.38
N LEU A 5 -7.31 2.93 -12.46
CA LEU A 5 -6.91 2.69 -11.07
C LEU A 5 -8.06 2.81 -10.07
N GLU A 6 -9.31 2.74 -10.54
CA GLU A 6 -10.51 2.93 -9.71
C GLU A 6 -10.67 1.82 -8.66
N GLY A 7 -10.13 0.62 -8.92
CA GLY A 7 -10.15 -0.53 -8.01
C GLY A 7 -9.14 -0.49 -6.86
N LEU A 8 -8.22 0.47 -6.83
CA LEU A 8 -7.31 0.66 -5.70
C LEU A 8 -8.12 1.14 -4.50
N LYS A 9 -8.42 0.23 -3.57
CA LYS A 9 -9.11 0.55 -2.32
C LYS A 9 -8.39 1.71 -1.63
N ARG A 10 -9.11 2.81 -1.46
CA ARG A 10 -8.66 4.00 -0.73
C ARG A 10 -9.21 3.93 0.69
N ASP A 11 -8.74 2.99 1.50
CA ASP A 11 -9.03 3.10 2.92
C ASP A 11 -8.32 4.37 3.41
N ILE A 12 -9.12 5.37 3.81
CA ILE A 12 -8.82 6.81 3.85
C ILE A 12 -7.79 7.17 4.96
N PHE A 13 -7.12 6.19 5.56
CA PHE A 13 -6.14 6.36 6.63
C PHE A 13 -4.73 5.89 6.27
N TYR A 14 -4.32 6.11 5.02
CA TYR A 14 -2.93 5.88 4.62
C TYR A 14 -2.06 7.03 5.12
N ARG A 15 -1.42 6.84 6.29
CA ARG A 15 -0.43 7.80 6.81
C ARG A 15 0.83 7.86 5.95
N THR A 16 1.07 6.87 5.10
CA THR A 16 2.27 6.85 4.25
C THR A 16 2.02 6.01 2.99
N ILE A 17 2.32 6.60 1.84
CA ILE A 17 2.32 5.96 0.53
C ILE A 17 3.77 6.02 0.01
N HIS A 18 4.31 4.90 -0.42
CA HIS A 18 5.61 4.81 -1.08
C HIS A 18 5.42 4.29 -2.50
N LEU A 19 6.14 4.90 -3.44
CA LEU A 19 6.14 4.53 -4.84
C LEU A 19 7.52 3.98 -5.20
N ALA A 20 7.57 2.88 -5.94
CA ALA A 20 8.81 2.28 -6.41
C ALA A 20 8.65 1.73 -7.83
N ASN A 21 9.75 1.65 -8.58
CA ASN A 21 9.80 0.91 -9.84
C ASN A 21 10.22 -0.53 -9.53
N TYR A 22 9.44 -1.50 -9.99
CA TYR A 22 9.74 -2.92 -9.89
C TYR A 22 9.54 -3.57 -11.27
N GLY A 23 10.66 -3.88 -11.94
CA GLY A 23 10.60 -4.55 -13.25
C GLY A 23 9.85 -3.77 -14.33
N GLY A 24 9.92 -2.43 -14.32
CA GLY A 24 9.19 -1.57 -15.25
C GLY A 24 7.74 -1.27 -14.84
N LYS A 25 7.29 -1.84 -13.72
CA LYS A 25 5.95 -1.61 -13.17
C LYS A 25 6.02 -0.62 -12.01
N LEU A 26 4.93 0.10 -11.80
CA LEU A 26 4.76 0.95 -10.64
C LEU A 26 4.30 0.09 -9.46
N VAL A 27 5.04 0.12 -8.35
CA VAL A 27 4.64 -0.47 -7.09
C VAL A 27 4.23 0.62 -6.12
N ILE A 28 3.05 0.47 -5.54
CA ILE A 28 2.54 1.33 -4.47
C ILE A 28 2.51 0.52 -3.17
N LEU A 29 3.24 0.99 -2.17
CA LEU A 29 3.22 0.44 -0.81
C LEU A 29 2.51 1.41 0.13
N TRP A 30 1.60 0.91 0.92
CA TRP A 30 0.94 1.69 1.96
C TRP A 30 0.68 0.83 3.19
N HIS A 31 0.29 1.44 4.31
CA HIS A 31 -0.07 0.71 5.51
C HIS A 31 -1.29 1.31 6.19
N ASN A 32 -2.12 0.45 6.76
CA ASN A 32 -3.18 0.85 7.67
C ASN A 32 -2.88 0.36 9.09
N VAL A 33 -3.24 1.19 10.08
CA VAL A 33 -3.07 0.87 11.50
C VAL A 33 -4.27 0.06 11.97
N GLN A 34 -4.04 -1.07 12.62
CA GLN A 34 -5.08 -1.94 13.16
C GLN A 34 -4.87 -2.18 14.66
N PRO A 35 -5.95 -2.23 15.45
CA PRO A 35 -5.85 -2.72 16.82
C PRO A 35 -5.54 -4.22 16.82
N LEU A 36 -4.70 -4.65 17.76
CA LEU A 36 -4.44 -6.05 18.06
C LEU A 36 -4.68 -6.29 19.55
N GLU A 37 -5.65 -7.13 19.84
CA GLU A 37 -5.99 -7.57 21.19
C GLU A 37 -5.37 -8.93 21.45
N PHE A 38 -4.79 -9.12 22.63
CA PHE A 38 -4.40 -10.45 23.10
C PHE A 38 -4.70 -10.63 24.60
N PRO A 39 -5.04 -11.86 25.01
CA PRO A 39 -5.27 -12.18 26.40
C PRO A 39 -3.96 -12.09 27.18
N VAL A 40 -4.02 -11.54 28.39
CA VAL A 40 -2.90 -11.55 29.33
C VAL A 40 -3.27 -12.44 30.50
N ALA A 41 -2.50 -13.51 30.70
CA ALA A 41 -2.73 -14.44 31.80
C ALA A 41 -2.81 -13.68 33.13
N ARG A 42 -3.82 -14.03 33.95
CA ARG A 42 -4.09 -13.43 35.28
C ARG A 42 -4.61 -11.98 35.28
N LYS A 43 -5.07 -11.43 34.15
CA LYS A 43 -5.77 -10.14 34.11
C LYS A 43 -7.11 -10.25 33.38
N THR A 44 -8.17 -9.64 33.94
CA THR A 44 -9.49 -9.55 33.32
C THR A 44 -9.52 -8.59 32.11
N ARG A 45 -8.51 -7.72 31.98
CA ARG A 45 -8.41 -6.73 30.89
C ARG A 45 -7.49 -7.24 29.77
N LYS A 46 -7.97 -7.18 28.52
CA LYS A 46 -7.17 -7.41 27.31
C LYS A 46 -6.14 -6.30 27.15
N HIS A 47 -4.91 -6.65 26.74
CA HIS A 47 -3.96 -5.64 26.29
C HIS A 47 -4.27 -5.26 24.84
N LEU A 48 -4.37 -3.96 24.59
CA LEU A 48 -4.55 -3.39 23.26
C LEU A 48 -3.22 -2.84 22.78
N CYS A 49 -2.68 -3.40 21.71
CA CYS A 49 -1.57 -2.81 20.99
C CYS A 49 -1.98 -2.43 19.57
N LYS A 50 -1.15 -1.64 18.90
CA LYS A 50 -1.34 -1.26 17.50
C LYS A 50 -0.37 -2.06 16.65
N ILE A 51 -0.84 -2.51 15.49
CA ILE A 51 -0.03 -3.09 14.43
C ILE A 51 -0.25 -2.29 13.15
N LYS A 52 0.65 -2.43 12.19
CA LYS A 52 0.49 -1.88 10.84
C LYS A 52 0.40 -3.03 9.88
N ARG A 53 -0.59 -3.01 8.99
CA ARG A 53 -0.68 -3.98 7.89
C ARG A 53 -0.25 -3.28 6.61
N ILE A 54 0.85 -3.74 6.04
CA ILE A 54 1.43 -3.26 4.79
C ILE A 54 0.66 -3.90 3.64
N TRP A 55 0.27 -3.06 2.70
CA TRP A 55 -0.35 -3.41 1.44
C TRP A 55 0.57 -3.04 0.29
N CYS A 56 0.45 -3.82 -0.77
CA CYS A 56 1.20 -3.62 -2.00
C CYS A 56 0.23 -3.71 -3.18
N ALA A 57 0.30 -2.72 -4.07
CA ALA A 57 -0.24 -2.82 -5.40
C ALA A 57 0.88 -2.81 -6.43
N VAL A 58 0.82 -3.73 -7.38
CA VAL A 58 1.65 -3.75 -8.58
C VAL A 58 0.80 -3.27 -9.74
N ILE A 59 1.27 -2.25 -10.43
CA ILE A 59 0.52 -1.54 -11.46
C ILE A 59 1.35 -1.52 -12.73
N SER A 60 0.79 -2.06 -13.81
CA SER A 60 1.32 -1.86 -15.15
C SER A 60 0.81 -0.53 -15.69
N LEU A 61 1.72 0.26 -16.27
CA LEU A 61 1.40 1.55 -16.88
C LEU A 61 1.62 1.47 -18.38
N GLU A 62 0.69 2.02 -19.13
CA GLU A 62 0.80 2.14 -20.57
C GLU A 62 0.53 3.58 -21.02
N LYS A 63 1.26 3.98 -22.06
CA LYS A 63 1.16 5.29 -22.67
C LYS A 63 0.31 5.16 -23.93
N ARG A 64 -0.82 5.87 -23.99
CA ARG A 64 -1.73 5.85 -25.15
C ARG A 64 -1.80 7.25 -25.75
N ILE A 65 -1.65 7.34 -27.07
CA ILE A 65 -1.83 8.60 -27.81
C ILE A 65 -3.21 8.53 -28.45
N GLY A 66 -4.14 9.35 -27.97
CA GLY A 66 -5.50 9.45 -28.49
C GLY A 66 -5.78 10.78 -29.18
N SER A 67 -7.00 10.94 -29.66
CA SER A 67 -7.48 12.19 -30.30
C SER A 67 -7.44 13.41 -29.36
N SER A 68 -7.48 13.19 -28.05
CA SER A 68 -7.38 14.25 -27.02
C SER A 68 -5.96 14.44 -26.48
N GLY A 69 -4.95 13.84 -27.13
CA GLY A 69 -3.55 13.91 -26.73
C GLY A 69 -3.08 12.70 -25.93
N LEU A 70 -2.10 12.94 -25.05
CA LEU A 70 -1.41 11.89 -24.31
C LEU A 70 -2.20 11.43 -23.08
N GLU A 71 -2.54 10.14 -23.04
CA GLU A 71 -3.16 9.49 -21.89
C GLU A 71 -2.22 8.44 -21.26
N ILE A 72 -2.31 8.29 -19.94
CA ILE A 72 -1.65 7.20 -19.20
C ILE A 72 -2.75 6.32 -18.60
N TRP A 73 -2.69 5.04 -18.90
CA TRP A 73 -3.60 4.05 -18.35
C TRP A 73 -2.82 3.14 -17.41
N GLY A 74 -3.48 2.73 -16.33
CA GLY A 74 -2.94 1.83 -15.34
C GLY A 74 -3.81 0.59 -15.22
N GLU A 75 -3.18 -0.56 -15.07
CA GLU A 75 -3.82 -1.83 -14.74
C GLU A 75 -3.29 -2.33 -13.40
N ILE A 76 -4.19 -2.63 -12.47
CA ILE A 76 -3.84 -3.19 -11.17
C ILE A 76 -3.66 -4.69 -11.32
N GLU A 77 -2.42 -5.15 -11.47
CA GLU A 77 -2.12 -6.58 -11.62
C GLU A 77 -2.27 -7.35 -10.31
N ARG A 78 -1.94 -6.69 -9.20
CA ARG A 78 -1.99 -7.26 -7.86
C ARG A 78 -2.30 -6.17 -6.87
N SER A 79 -3.16 -6.44 -5.90
CA SER A 79 -3.43 -5.56 -4.76
C SER A 79 -3.84 -6.37 -3.55
N ASN A 80 -2.93 -6.54 -2.60
CA ASN A 80 -3.19 -7.32 -1.39
C ASN A 80 -2.30 -6.89 -0.23
N ALA A 81 -2.71 -7.28 0.98
CA ALA A 81 -1.84 -7.18 2.13
C ALA A 81 -0.66 -8.14 1.97
N VAL A 82 0.56 -7.65 2.24
CA VAL A 82 1.80 -8.41 2.10
C VAL A 82 2.41 -8.75 3.45
N LEU A 83 2.25 -7.91 4.46
CA LEU A 83 2.88 -8.12 5.77
C LEU A 83 2.15 -7.39 6.89
N THR A 84 2.18 -7.96 8.09
CA THR A 84 1.79 -7.28 9.33
C THR A 84 3.05 -7.02 10.16
N VAL A 85 3.26 -5.78 10.58
CA VAL A 85 4.46 -5.33 11.30
C VAL A 85 4.11 -4.62 12.60
N PRO A 86 5.04 -4.59 13.59
CA PRO A 86 4.87 -3.78 14.79
C PRO A 86 4.64 -2.31 14.46
N TYR A 87 3.90 -1.59 15.31
CA TYR A 87 3.61 -0.16 15.08
C TYR A 87 4.87 0.71 14.97
N SER A 88 5.96 0.34 15.64
CA SER A 88 7.25 1.03 15.61
C SER A 88 8.01 0.90 14.29
N TYR A 89 7.52 0.09 13.34
CA TYR A 89 8.14 -0.08 12.03
C TYR A 89 8.34 1.25 11.29
N LYS A 90 9.51 1.36 10.66
CA LYS A 90 9.92 2.45 9.78
C LYS A 90 10.31 1.87 8.42
N ILE A 91 9.89 2.53 7.35
CA ILE A 91 10.31 2.20 5.99
C ILE A 91 11.69 2.83 5.76
N LEU A 92 12.61 2.07 5.19
CA LEU A 92 13.91 2.55 4.74
C LEU A 92 13.84 2.67 3.22
N ASN A 93 14.23 3.83 2.70
CA ASN A 93 14.27 4.08 1.27
C ASN A 93 15.72 3.98 0.79
N CYS A 94 15.97 3.12 -0.19
CA CYS A 94 17.21 3.12 -0.95
C CYS A 94 16.86 3.62 -2.36
N VAL A 95 17.49 4.72 -2.77
CA VAL A 95 17.33 5.25 -4.11
C VAL A 95 18.61 4.92 -4.85
N THR A 96 18.55 3.94 -5.74
CA THR A 96 19.60 3.72 -6.75
C THR A 96 19.39 4.72 -7.87
N LEU A 97 20.38 5.59 -8.07
CA LEU A 97 20.46 6.58 -9.14
C LEU A 97 20.87 5.95 -10.47
#